data_AF-A0A4V2DNS7-F1
#
_entry.id   AF-A0A4V2DNS7-F1
#
_cell.length_a   1.000
_cell.length_b   1.000
_cell.length_c   1.000
_cell.angle_alpha   90.00
_cell.angle_beta   90.00
_cell.angle_gamma   90.00
#
_symmetry.space_group_name_H-M   'P 1'
#
loop_
_entity.id
_entity.type
_entity.pdbx_description
1 polymer ?
#
loop_
_entity_poly.entity_id
_entity_poly.type
_entity_poly.pdbx_seq_one_letter_code
_entity_poly.pdbx_strand_id
1 'polypeptide(L)'
;MAVPEQVPYIEHIGNGVSKQFSLGFDCDTKDRLVVRLNDTAVYFPEWSFSNGFVIFQTAPKSGDKISIRRQTKFERETNYKSYDNSLSPSALNKDFDVIWWALQELNIADRFLSVRIDELIDYVDQQDESLSQRIENLKTFILREESFLELVASTTFPEPNMIFGLYTTARKCFISSDFPHNAYIDSDEEVHIGVYVQGDKILNIRGSKSGCVFEWVTDASLPRNKRIEFKIDQFHHSLRKVALTLIGKFPFYDMG
;
A
#
# COMPACT_ATOMS: atom_id res chain seq x y z
N MET A 1 43.25 -36.95 -2.31
CA MET A 1 42.86 -36.55 -0.94
C MET A 1 41.47 -35.95 -1.05
N ALA A 2 40.61 -36.10 -0.05
CA ALA A 2 39.26 -35.53 -0.10
C ALA A 2 39.31 -34.00 -0.02
N VAL A 3 38.45 -33.33 -0.80
CA VAL A 3 38.30 -31.87 -0.77
C VAL A 3 37.68 -31.43 0.57
N PRO A 4 38.27 -30.44 1.28
CA PRO A 4 37.71 -29.93 2.52
C PRO A 4 36.41 -29.13 2.31
N GLU A 5 35.66 -28.92 3.38
CA GLU A 5 34.55 -27.96 3.37
C GLU A 5 35.11 -26.54 3.13
N GLN A 6 34.55 -25.87 2.13
CA GLN A 6 34.96 -24.52 1.72
C GLN A 6 33.76 -23.77 1.16
N VAL A 7 33.84 -22.44 1.22
CA VAL A 7 32.84 -21.54 0.64
C VAL A 7 33.36 -21.06 -0.72
N PRO A 8 32.90 -21.61 -1.86
CA PRO A 8 33.27 -21.17 -3.22
C PRO A 8 32.77 -19.76 -3.62
N TYR A 9 32.84 -18.81 -2.70
CA TYR A 9 32.42 -17.43 -2.86
C TYR A 9 33.25 -16.51 -1.96
N ILE A 10 33.75 -15.42 -2.52
CA ILE A 10 34.44 -14.37 -1.77
C ILE A 10 34.16 -12.99 -2.37
N GLU A 11 34.09 -11.99 -1.50
CA GLU A 11 33.99 -10.58 -1.87
C GLU A 11 35.24 -9.83 -1.46
N HIS A 12 35.69 -8.92 -2.32
CA HIS A 12 36.78 -7.99 -2.08
C HIS A 12 36.31 -6.57 -2.39
N ILE A 13 36.94 -5.58 -1.75
CA ILE A 13 36.76 -4.16 -2.07
C ILE A 13 38.01 -3.65 -2.76
N GLY A 14 37.83 -3.08 -3.95
CA GLY A 14 38.89 -2.41 -4.70
C GLY A 14 39.43 -1.21 -3.93
N ASN A 15 40.75 -1.01 -3.98
CA ASN A 15 41.44 0.13 -3.37
C ASN A 15 42.03 1.09 -4.42
N GLY A 16 41.76 0.87 -5.72
CA GLY A 16 42.32 1.66 -6.81
C GLY A 16 43.75 1.29 -7.23
N VAL A 17 44.42 0.35 -6.55
CA VAL A 17 45.84 0.03 -6.77
C VAL A 17 46.10 -1.47 -6.93
N SER A 18 45.52 -2.28 -6.05
CA SER A 18 45.67 -3.74 -6.04
C SER A 18 45.00 -4.36 -7.25
N LYS A 19 45.72 -5.26 -7.91
CA LYS A 19 45.23 -6.02 -9.07
C LYS A 19 45.00 -7.49 -8.77
N GLN A 20 45.53 -8.01 -7.66
CA GLN A 20 45.51 -9.42 -7.32
C GLN A 20 44.59 -9.66 -6.12
N PHE A 21 43.67 -10.61 -6.27
CA PHE A 21 42.67 -10.96 -5.27
C PHE A 21 42.66 -12.48 -5.08
N SER A 22 42.79 -12.94 -3.84
CA SER A 22 42.82 -14.37 -3.52
C SER A 22 41.43 -15.00 -3.56
N LEU A 23 41.35 -16.27 -3.98
CA LEU A 23 40.08 -17.01 -4.06
C LEU A 23 39.59 -17.52 -2.71
N GLY A 24 40.48 -17.86 -1.77
CA GLY A 24 40.07 -18.43 -0.47
C GLY A 24 39.43 -19.83 -0.55
N PHE A 25 39.30 -20.38 -1.75
CA PHE A 25 38.80 -21.71 -2.06
C PHE A 25 39.57 -22.30 -3.25
N ASP A 26 39.54 -23.62 -3.39
CA ASP A 26 40.23 -24.36 -4.45
C ASP A 26 39.55 -24.16 -5.81
N CYS A 27 40.36 -23.88 -6.83
CA CYS A 27 39.91 -23.85 -8.21
C CYS A 27 41.06 -24.23 -9.13
N ASP A 28 40.81 -25.10 -10.10
CA ASP A 28 41.83 -25.66 -11.01
C ASP A 28 41.92 -24.91 -12.34
N THR A 29 40.85 -24.25 -12.78
CA THR A 29 40.82 -23.51 -14.05
C THR A 29 40.02 -22.22 -13.95
N LYS A 30 40.41 -21.23 -14.77
CA LYS A 30 39.67 -19.97 -14.93
C LYS A 30 38.25 -20.17 -15.45
N ASP A 31 38.02 -21.23 -16.22
CA ASP A 31 36.74 -21.48 -16.90
C ASP A 31 35.61 -21.84 -15.92
N ARG A 32 35.98 -22.14 -14.66
CA ARG A 32 35.06 -22.40 -13.55
C ARG A 32 34.95 -21.22 -12.60
N LEU A 33 35.43 -20.04 -12.98
CA LEU A 33 35.31 -18.82 -12.17
C LEU A 33 34.39 -17.83 -12.84
N VAL A 34 33.52 -17.23 -12.02
CA VAL A 34 32.76 -16.05 -12.40
C VAL A 34 33.23 -14.89 -11.53
N VAL A 35 33.77 -13.88 -12.19
CA VAL A 35 34.23 -12.63 -11.57
C VAL A 35 33.25 -11.54 -11.94
N ARG A 36 32.77 -10.79 -10.95
CA ARG A 36 31.92 -9.63 -11.16
C ARG A 36 32.51 -8.40 -10.48
N LEU A 37 32.34 -7.27 -11.13
CA LEU A 37 32.66 -5.93 -10.61
C LEU A 37 31.35 -5.15 -10.51
N ASN A 38 30.98 -4.70 -9.31
CA ASN A 38 29.71 -4.02 -9.04
C ASN A 38 28.52 -4.76 -9.67
N ASP A 39 28.42 -6.06 -9.39
CA ASP A 39 27.41 -7.00 -9.89
C ASP A 39 27.41 -7.25 -11.42
N THR A 40 28.32 -6.63 -12.17
CA THR A 40 28.49 -6.84 -13.61
C THR A 40 29.56 -7.88 -13.87
N ALA A 41 29.25 -8.91 -14.67
CA ALA A 41 30.21 -9.95 -15.02
C ALA A 41 31.35 -9.39 -15.89
N VAL A 42 32.58 -9.71 -15.49
CA VAL A 42 33.81 -9.33 -16.18
C VAL A 42 34.42 -10.58 -16.80
N TYR A 43 34.89 -10.47 -18.05
CA TYR A 43 35.38 -11.62 -18.81
C TYR A 43 36.85 -11.46 -19.20
N PHE A 44 37.49 -12.56 -19.59
CA PHE A 44 38.80 -12.53 -20.22
C PHE A 44 38.75 -11.63 -21.48
N PRO A 45 39.75 -10.75 -21.74
CA PRO A 45 41.07 -10.67 -21.11
C PRO A 45 41.20 -9.70 -19.93
N GLU A 46 40.11 -9.12 -19.43
CA GLU A 46 40.16 -8.08 -18.37
C GLU A 46 40.69 -8.59 -17.03
N TRP A 47 40.61 -9.91 -16.82
CA TRP A 47 41.28 -10.61 -15.72
C TRP A 47 41.87 -11.94 -16.19
N SER A 48 42.78 -12.46 -15.39
CA SER A 48 43.40 -13.78 -15.55
C SER A 48 43.43 -14.52 -14.21
N PHE A 49 43.59 -15.84 -14.25
CA PHE A 49 43.71 -16.68 -13.06
C PHE A 49 45.08 -17.34 -13.03
N SER A 50 45.80 -17.17 -11.94
CA SER A 50 47.10 -17.81 -11.71
C SER A 50 47.36 -17.99 -10.23
N ASN A 51 47.90 -19.16 -9.84
CA ASN A 51 48.34 -19.47 -8.47
C ASN A 51 47.30 -19.17 -7.36
N GLY A 52 45.99 -19.36 -7.61
CA GLY A 52 44.97 -19.07 -6.60
C GLY A 52 44.53 -17.60 -6.53
N PHE A 53 44.97 -16.77 -7.47
CA PHE A 53 44.63 -15.35 -7.55
C PHE A 53 43.90 -15.01 -8.86
N VAL A 54 42.86 -14.18 -8.73
CA VAL A 54 42.28 -13.42 -9.83
C VAL A 54 43.09 -12.13 -9.99
N ILE A 55 43.64 -11.93 -11.19
CA ILE A 55 44.53 -10.82 -11.52
C ILE A 55 43.88 -9.95 -12.59
N PHE A 56 43.46 -8.74 -12.23
CA PHE A 56 42.89 -7.77 -13.15
C PHE A 56 43.96 -7.05 -13.97
N GLN A 57 43.65 -6.72 -15.22
CA GLN A 57 44.51 -5.90 -16.08
C GLN A 57 44.59 -4.45 -15.57
N THR A 58 43.44 -3.89 -15.20
CA THR A 58 43.28 -2.56 -14.62
C THR A 58 42.82 -2.71 -13.18
N ALA A 59 43.46 -2.02 -12.25
CA ALA A 59 43.06 -2.08 -10.84
C ALA A 59 41.61 -1.59 -10.68
N PRO A 60 40.73 -2.36 -10.02
CA PRO A 60 39.40 -1.92 -9.64
C PRO A 60 39.45 -0.60 -8.85
N LYS A 61 38.50 0.31 -9.10
CA LYS A 61 38.50 1.62 -8.44
C LYS A 61 38.28 1.47 -6.94
N SER A 62 38.68 2.48 -6.19
CA SER A 62 38.43 2.51 -4.75
C SER A 62 36.92 2.43 -4.48
N GLY A 63 36.50 1.42 -3.71
CA GLY A 63 35.10 1.17 -3.37
C GLY A 63 34.36 0.25 -4.34
N ASP A 64 34.96 -0.18 -5.46
CA ASP A 64 34.35 -1.17 -6.33
C ASP A 64 34.23 -2.51 -5.60
N LYS A 65 33.05 -3.12 -5.67
CA LYS A 65 32.77 -4.45 -5.11
C LYS A 65 33.17 -5.52 -6.11
N ILE A 66 34.09 -6.38 -5.72
CA ILE A 66 34.56 -7.50 -6.54
C ILE A 66 33.98 -8.77 -5.93
N SER A 67 33.14 -9.49 -6.66
CA SER A 67 32.69 -10.82 -6.23
C SER A 67 33.29 -11.90 -7.12
N ILE A 68 33.83 -12.93 -6.49
CA ILE A 68 34.45 -14.06 -7.16
C ILE A 68 33.78 -15.33 -6.65
N ARG A 69 33.26 -16.13 -7.57
CA ARG A 69 32.61 -17.39 -7.24
C ARG A 69 33.07 -18.51 -8.16
N ARG A 70 33.07 -19.74 -7.63
CA ARG A 70 33.23 -20.94 -8.45
C ARG A 70 31.91 -21.31 -9.10
N GLN A 71 31.97 -21.74 -10.35
CA GLN A 71 30.85 -22.25 -11.12
C GLN A 71 31.36 -23.42 -11.96
N THR A 72 31.29 -24.59 -11.36
CA THR A 72 31.63 -25.88 -11.97
C THR A 72 30.53 -26.25 -12.97
N LYS A 73 30.93 -26.71 -14.16
CA LYS A 73 29.97 -27.15 -15.17
C LYS A 73 29.41 -28.51 -14.78
N PHE A 74 28.10 -28.69 -14.96
CA PHE A 74 27.42 -29.98 -14.81
C PHE A 74 27.61 -30.83 -16.06
N GLU A 75 28.85 -31.19 -16.36
CA GLU A 75 29.20 -32.06 -17.47
C GLU A 75 30.20 -33.13 -17.05
N ARG A 76 30.16 -34.26 -17.74
CA ARG A 76 31.11 -35.34 -17.53
C ARG A 76 32.31 -35.13 -18.45
N GLU A 77 33.45 -34.77 -17.88
CA GLU A 77 34.69 -34.55 -18.63
C GLU A 77 35.40 -35.88 -18.99
N THR A 78 35.29 -36.89 -18.12
CA THR A 78 36.06 -38.14 -18.25
C THR A 78 35.17 -39.33 -18.62
N ASN A 79 35.51 -40.03 -19.70
CA ASN A 79 34.94 -41.34 -20.03
C ASN A 79 35.90 -42.46 -19.65
N TYR A 80 35.54 -43.32 -18.69
CA TYR A 80 36.40 -44.40 -18.24
C TYR A 80 36.30 -45.62 -19.15
N LYS A 81 37.44 -46.03 -19.71
CA LYS A 81 37.62 -47.22 -20.53
C LYS A 81 38.66 -48.13 -19.87
N SER A 82 38.48 -49.43 -20.04
CA SER A 82 39.30 -50.45 -19.38
C SER A 82 40.70 -50.60 -19.98
N TYR A 83 40.93 -50.16 -21.21
CA TYR A 83 42.14 -50.47 -21.99
C TYR A 83 43.08 -49.28 -22.25
N ASP A 84 42.73 -48.07 -21.83
CA ASP A 84 43.54 -46.85 -22.04
C ASP A 84 44.02 -46.20 -20.72
N ASN A 85 43.95 -46.94 -19.61
CA ASN A 85 44.33 -46.47 -18.27
C ASN A 85 43.56 -45.22 -17.77
N SER A 86 42.41 -44.89 -18.39
CA SER A 86 41.55 -43.80 -17.92
C SER A 86 40.88 -44.10 -16.57
N LEU A 87 40.71 -45.37 -16.21
CA LEU A 87 40.27 -45.78 -14.87
C LEU A 87 41.45 -45.81 -13.87
N SER A 88 42.08 -44.65 -13.65
CA SER A 88 43.14 -44.48 -12.66
C SER A 88 42.61 -43.84 -11.36
N PRO A 89 43.19 -44.14 -10.19
CA PRO A 89 42.78 -43.51 -8.93
C PRO A 89 42.87 -41.98 -8.94
N SER A 90 43.81 -41.40 -9.69
CA SER A 90 43.95 -39.95 -9.84
C SER A 90 42.79 -39.34 -10.64
N ALA A 91 42.39 -39.98 -11.75
CA ALA A 91 41.23 -39.55 -12.54
C ALA A 91 39.93 -39.62 -11.72
N LEU A 92 39.72 -40.74 -11.00
CA LEU A 92 38.56 -40.91 -10.14
C LEU A 92 38.49 -39.85 -9.03
N ASN A 93 39.59 -39.60 -8.33
CA ASN A 93 39.63 -38.57 -7.29
C ASN A 93 39.29 -37.20 -7.85
N LYS A 94 39.85 -36.82 -9.01
CA LYS A 94 39.54 -35.53 -9.63
C LYS A 94 38.05 -35.40 -9.98
N ASP A 95 37.44 -36.43 -10.55
CA ASP A 95 36.01 -36.38 -10.88
C ASP A 95 35.12 -36.33 -9.62
N PHE A 96 35.50 -37.02 -8.54
CA PHE A 96 34.82 -36.88 -7.25
C PHE A 96 34.97 -35.48 -6.66
N ASP A 97 36.15 -34.87 -6.77
CA ASP A 97 36.42 -33.50 -6.30
C ASP A 97 35.56 -32.49 -7.06
N VAL A 98 35.43 -32.65 -8.39
CA VAL A 98 34.57 -31.81 -9.24
C VAL A 98 33.10 -31.94 -8.86
N ILE A 99 32.61 -33.16 -8.60
CA ILE A 99 31.25 -33.40 -8.10
C ILE A 99 31.05 -32.72 -6.75
N TRP A 100 32.02 -32.86 -5.84
CA TRP A 100 31.97 -32.24 -4.53
C TRP A 100 31.95 -30.71 -4.61
N TRP A 101 32.75 -30.13 -5.51
CA TRP A 101 32.74 -28.69 -5.77
C TRP A 101 31.38 -28.20 -6.28
N ALA A 102 30.76 -28.92 -7.20
CA ALA A 102 29.43 -28.59 -7.70
C ALA A 102 28.36 -28.67 -6.60
N LEU A 103 28.46 -29.65 -5.69
CA LEU A 103 27.56 -29.76 -4.53
C LEU A 103 27.75 -28.59 -3.53
N GLN A 104 29.00 -28.18 -3.27
CA GLN A 104 29.29 -27.01 -2.43
C GLN A 104 28.69 -25.73 -3.03
N GLU A 105 28.78 -25.57 -4.35
CA GLU A 105 28.22 -24.44 -5.07
C GLU A 105 26.69 -24.42 -5.02
N LEU A 106 26.03 -25.58 -5.16
CA LEU A 106 24.57 -25.69 -5.01
C LEU A 106 24.10 -25.30 -3.61
N ASN A 107 24.77 -25.78 -2.57
CA ASN A 107 24.45 -25.41 -1.18
C ASN A 107 24.54 -23.90 -0.93
N ILE A 108 25.53 -23.23 -1.53
CA ILE A 108 25.68 -21.78 -1.39
C ILE A 108 24.65 -21.00 -2.21
N ALA A 109 24.36 -21.46 -3.43
CA ALA A 109 23.31 -20.86 -4.24
C ALA A 109 21.94 -20.92 -3.52
N ASP A 110 21.62 -22.05 -2.91
CA ASP A 110 20.41 -22.24 -2.09
C ASP A 110 20.36 -21.26 -0.91
N ARG A 111 21.46 -21.12 -0.16
CA ARG A 111 21.56 -20.15 0.94
C ARG A 111 21.37 -18.71 0.47
N PHE A 112 21.99 -18.30 -0.63
CA PHE A 112 21.80 -16.95 -1.18
C PHE A 112 20.37 -16.71 -1.64
N LEU A 113 19.74 -17.71 -2.25
CA LEU A 113 18.34 -17.63 -2.65
C LEU A 113 17.43 -17.49 -1.43
N SER A 114 17.66 -18.24 -0.36
CA SER A 114 16.90 -18.13 0.89
C SER A 114 16.97 -16.71 1.46
N VAL A 115 18.17 -16.16 1.62
CA VAL A 115 18.36 -14.79 2.14
C VAL A 115 17.66 -13.77 1.24
N ARG A 116 17.78 -13.92 -0.08
CA ARG A 116 17.14 -13.00 -1.03
C ARG A 116 15.62 -13.08 -0.98
N ILE A 117 15.05 -14.26 -0.76
CA ILE A 117 13.61 -14.45 -0.60
C ILE A 117 13.14 -13.76 0.68
N ASP A 118 13.85 -13.93 1.79
CA ASP A 118 13.52 -13.30 3.08
C ASP A 118 13.52 -11.76 2.94
N GLU A 119 14.54 -11.17 2.32
CA GLU A 119 14.59 -9.73 2.03
C GLU A 119 13.41 -9.23 1.17
N LEU A 120 12.96 -10.04 0.22
CA LEU A 120 11.83 -9.69 -0.65
C LEU A 120 10.50 -9.77 0.09
N ILE A 121 10.34 -10.73 1.01
CA ILE A 121 9.17 -10.83 1.88
C ILE A 121 9.08 -9.57 2.75
N ASP A 122 10.18 -9.20 3.43
CA ASP A 122 10.22 -8.00 4.27
C ASP A 122 9.86 -6.73 3.49
N TYR A 123 10.33 -6.61 2.24
CA TYR A 123 10.01 -5.47 1.38
C TYR A 123 8.52 -5.41 1.02
N VAL A 124 7.91 -6.55 0.68
CA VAL A 124 6.49 -6.63 0.33
C VAL A 124 5.62 -6.29 1.54
N ASP A 125 5.95 -6.83 2.71
CA ASP A 125 5.21 -6.55 3.95
C ASP A 125 5.19 -5.05 4.30
N GLN A 126 6.33 -4.38 4.13
CA GLN A 126 6.41 -2.92 4.33
C GLN A 126 5.56 -2.13 3.33
N GLN A 127 5.51 -2.57 2.07
CA GLN A 127 4.65 -1.93 1.06
C GLN A 127 3.16 -2.10 1.39
N ASP A 128 2.76 -3.29 1.82
CA ASP A 128 1.38 -3.61 2.17
C ASP A 128 0.91 -2.82 3.40
N GLU A 129 1.77 -2.65 4.41
CA GLU A 129 1.48 -1.81 5.58
C GLU A 129 1.28 -0.34 5.17
N SER A 130 2.17 0.21 4.34
CA SER A 130 2.06 1.57 3.82
C SER A 130 0.80 1.79 2.99
N LEU A 131 0.44 0.84 2.13
CA LEU A 131 -0.78 0.90 1.32
C LEU A 131 -2.03 0.86 2.21
N SER A 132 -2.04 -0.02 3.21
CA SER A 132 -3.13 -0.13 4.18
C SER A 132 -3.35 1.20 4.91
N GLN A 133 -2.27 1.85 5.36
CA GLN A 133 -2.36 3.15 6.02
C GLN A 133 -2.88 4.25 5.07
N ARG A 134 -2.46 4.27 3.80
CA ARG A 134 -2.97 5.21 2.81
C ARG A 134 -4.46 5.03 2.54
N ILE A 135 -4.93 3.78 2.45
CA ILE A 135 -6.34 3.46 2.29
C ILE A 135 -7.13 3.96 3.50
N GLU A 136 -6.63 3.72 4.71
CA GLU A 136 -7.30 4.18 5.93
C GLU A 136 -7.39 5.70 6.00
N ASN A 137 -6.31 6.41 5.67
CA ASN A 137 -6.32 7.86 5.56
C ASN A 137 -7.35 8.35 4.54
N LEU A 138 -7.42 7.74 3.35
CA LEU A 138 -8.41 8.10 2.33
C LEU A 138 -9.86 7.89 2.82
N LYS A 139 -10.14 6.79 3.53
CA LYS A 139 -11.45 6.58 4.17
C LYS A 139 -11.77 7.73 5.13
N THR A 140 -10.82 8.16 5.96
CA THR A 140 -11.06 9.28 6.88
C THR A 140 -11.32 10.61 6.16
N PHE A 141 -10.65 10.88 5.04
CA PHE A 141 -10.89 12.08 4.24
C PHE A 141 -12.28 12.07 3.58
N ILE A 142 -12.66 10.94 2.98
CA ILE A 142 -13.99 10.77 2.37
C ILE A 142 -15.10 10.93 3.42
N LEU A 143 -14.90 10.41 4.63
CA LEU A 143 -15.84 10.59 5.74
C LEU A 143 -15.96 12.06 6.19
N ARG A 144 -14.93 12.89 5.99
CA ARG A 144 -14.91 14.31 6.38
C ARG A 144 -15.45 15.24 5.29
N GLU A 145 -15.31 14.90 4.01
CA GLU A 145 -15.92 15.63 2.89
C GLU A 145 -17.41 15.28 2.76
N GLU A 146 -18.18 15.64 3.79
CA GLU A 146 -19.62 15.45 3.86
C GLU A 146 -20.35 16.40 2.89
N SER A 147 -21.25 15.87 2.07
CA SER A 147 -22.11 16.67 1.20
C SER A 147 -23.25 17.27 2.02
N PHE A 148 -23.18 18.55 2.36
CA PHE A 148 -24.23 19.25 3.10
C PHE A 148 -25.37 19.68 2.15
N LEU A 149 -26.62 19.36 2.52
CA LEU A 149 -27.81 19.91 1.87
C LEU A 149 -28.29 21.11 2.70
N GLU A 150 -28.18 22.33 2.16
CA GLU A 150 -28.79 23.52 2.76
C GLU A 150 -30.19 23.71 2.17
N LEU A 151 -31.22 23.62 3.00
CA LEU A 151 -32.59 23.99 2.62
C LEU A 151 -32.87 25.39 3.16
N VAL A 152 -33.47 26.28 2.38
CA VAL A 152 -33.89 27.61 2.84
C VAL A 152 -35.30 27.87 2.30
N ALA A 153 -36.30 27.88 3.18
CA ALA A 153 -37.65 28.33 2.85
C ALA A 153 -37.89 29.67 3.53
N SER A 154 -38.27 30.72 2.78
CA SER A 154 -38.56 32.04 3.33
C SER A 154 -39.81 32.63 2.72
N THR A 155 -40.71 33.15 3.56
CA THR A 155 -41.88 33.90 3.10
C THR A 155 -42.08 35.16 3.90
N THR A 156 -42.64 36.17 3.23
CA THR A 156 -42.93 37.50 3.78
C THR A 156 -44.44 37.71 4.02
N PHE A 157 -45.26 36.69 3.70
CA PHE A 157 -46.71 36.70 3.79
C PHE A 157 -47.16 35.51 4.63
N PRO A 158 -47.57 35.73 5.89
CA PRO A 158 -48.00 34.65 6.75
C PRO A 158 -49.46 34.30 6.48
N GLU A 159 -49.72 33.23 5.73
CA GLU A 159 -51.04 32.60 5.73
C GLU A 159 -51.08 31.48 6.77
N PRO A 160 -52.22 31.22 7.44
CA PRO A 160 -52.31 30.19 8.48
C PRO A 160 -51.95 28.78 7.98
N ASN A 161 -52.10 28.53 6.67
CA ASN A 161 -51.92 27.21 6.06
C ASN A 161 -50.87 27.25 4.94
N MET A 162 -49.60 27.47 5.30
CA MET A 162 -48.49 27.35 4.35
C MET A 162 -47.85 25.97 4.41
N ILE A 163 -47.64 25.36 3.24
CA ILE A 163 -46.90 24.10 3.09
C ILE A 163 -45.77 24.31 2.08
N PHE A 164 -44.53 24.26 2.54
CA PHE A 164 -43.37 24.22 1.63
C PHE A 164 -43.02 22.77 1.35
N GLY A 165 -42.98 22.40 0.07
CA GLY A 165 -42.60 21.06 -0.37
C GLY A 165 -41.22 21.08 -1.01
N LEU A 166 -40.29 20.27 -0.51
CA LEU A 166 -39.03 20.00 -1.20
C LEU A 166 -39.01 18.58 -1.74
N TYR A 167 -38.56 18.41 -2.99
CA TYR A 167 -38.27 17.10 -3.58
C TYR A 167 -36.77 16.83 -3.46
N THR A 168 -36.42 15.76 -2.78
CA THR A 168 -35.02 15.29 -2.71
C THR A 168 -34.68 14.50 -3.97
N THR A 169 -33.52 14.77 -4.59
CA THR A 169 -33.06 14.02 -5.77
C THR A 169 -32.30 12.76 -5.37
N ALA A 170 -32.54 11.68 -6.12
CA ALA A 170 -31.84 10.39 -6.28
C ALA A 170 -31.28 9.59 -5.07
N ARG A 171 -30.93 10.19 -3.93
CA ARG A 171 -30.23 9.54 -2.81
C ARG A 171 -31.03 9.63 -1.51
N LYS A 172 -30.90 8.58 -0.69
CA LYS A 172 -31.45 8.54 0.67
C LYS A 172 -30.69 9.59 1.50
N CYS A 173 -31.37 10.44 2.26
CA CYS A 173 -30.72 11.41 3.15
C CYS A 173 -31.14 11.14 4.59
N PHE A 174 -30.26 11.33 5.56
CA PHE A 174 -30.52 11.13 6.97
C PHE A 174 -30.41 12.47 7.70
N ILE A 175 -31.47 12.86 8.40
CA ILE A 175 -31.52 14.08 9.21
C ILE A 175 -31.70 13.64 10.67
N SER A 176 -30.87 14.16 11.56
CA SER A 176 -30.83 13.78 12.98
C SER A 176 -30.37 14.94 13.87
N SER A 177 -30.77 14.91 15.14
CA SER A 177 -30.37 15.89 16.17
C SER A 177 -28.86 16.08 16.32
N ASP A 178 -28.06 15.12 15.86
CA ASP A 178 -26.61 15.15 15.96
C ASP A 178 -25.95 16.18 15.00
N PHE A 179 -26.73 16.79 14.09
CA PHE A 179 -26.24 17.78 13.14
C PHE A 179 -26.60 19.22 13.57
N PRO A 180 -25.77 20.23 13.23
CA PRO A 180 -25.98 21.61 13.66
C PRO A 180 -27.03 22.34 12.81
N HIS A 181 -28.30 22.05 13.05
CA HIS A 181 -29.44 22.71 12.39
C HIS A 181 -29.59 24.17 12.81
N ASN A 182 -30.13 25.01 11.92
CA ASN A 182 -30.37 26.43 12.20
C ASN A 182 -31.77 26.86 11.75
N ALA A 183 -32.41 27.72 12.53
CA ALA A 183 -33.72 28.29 12.22
C ALA A 183 -33.74 29.77 12.61
N TYR A 184 -34.49 30.55 11.84
CA TYR A 184 -34.70 31.97 12.06
C TYR A 184 -36.19 32.25 11.93
N ILE A 185 -36.80 32.79 13.00
CA ILE A 185 -38.21 33.15 13.05
C ILE A 185 -38.32 34.62 13.46
N ASP A 186 -38.82 35.44 12.55
CA ASP A 186 -39.11 36.86 12.78
C ASP A 186 -40.57 36.99 13.23
N SER A 187 -40.82 36.77 14.52
CA SER A 187 -42.12 36.96 15.17
C SER A 187 -41.94 37.56 16.56
N ASP A 188 -42.90 38.40 16.98
CA ASP A 188 -42.91 39.00 18.32
C ASP A 188 -43.35 38.01 19.41
N GLU A 189 -44.07 36.95 19.03
CA GLU A 189 -44.56 35.91 19.92
C GLU A 189 -44.07 34.53 19.46
N GLU A 190 -44.23 33.52 20.30
CA GLU A 190 -43.82 32.14 19.97
C GLU A 190 -44.69 31.57 18.83
N VAL A 191 -44.01 30.98 17.84
CA VAL A 191 -44.63 30.30 16.70
C VAL A 191 -44.15 28.85 16.66
N HIS A 192 -45.05 27.95 16.29
CA HIS A 192 -44.75 26.52 16.21
C HIS A 192 -44.72 26.07 14.74
N ILE A 193 -43.63 25.44 14.35
CA ILE A 193 -43.40 24.94 12.98
C ILE A 193 -43.13 23.44 13.05
N GLY A 194 -43.96 22.65 12.37
CA GLY A 194 -43.75 21.22 12.20
C GLY A 194 -43.03 20.90 10.89
N VAL A 195 -42.04 20.02 10.96
CA VAL A 195 -41.42 19.38 9.79
C VAL A 195 -41.97 17.98 9.66
N TYR A 196 -42.49 17.66 8.48
CA TYR A 196 -43.15 16.40 8.18
C TYR A 196 -42.46 15.71 7.00
N VAL A 197 -42.29 14.39 7.10
CA VAL A 197 -41.81 13.54 6.01
C VAL A 197 -42.91 12.54 5.69
N GLN A 198 -43.43 12.59 4.46
CA GLN A 198 -44.57 11.75 4.04
C GLN A 198 -45.83 11.84 4.93
N GLY A 199 -45.99 12.96 5.67
CA GLY A 199 -47.12 13.16 6.58
C GLY A 199 -46.79 12.88 8.05
N ASP A 200 -45.69 12.19 8.35
CA ASP A 200 -45.24 11.95 9.72
C ASP A 200 -44.39 13.11 10.23
N LYS A 201 -44.72 13.64 11.41
CA LYS A 201 -43.97 14.73 12.04
C LYS A 201 -42.65 14.19 12.59
N ILE A 202 -41.53 14.77 12.16
CA ILE A 202 -40.18 14.34 12.56
C ILE A 202 -39.50 15.34 13.51
N LEU A 203 -39.86 16.62 13.40
CA LEU A 203 -39.24 17.71 14.14
C LEU A 203 -40.29 18.80 14.40
N ASN A 204 -40.30 19.32 15.62
CA ASN A 204 -41.06 20.51 16.01
C ASN A 204 -40.08 21.64 16.32
N ILE A 205 -40.34 22.83 15.78
CA ILE A 205 -39.51 24.01 15.98
C ILE A 205 -40.37 25.06 16.66
N ARG A 206 -39.92 25.53 17.82
CA ARG A 206 -40.54 26.63 18.54
C ARG A 206 -39.61 27.80 18.56
N GLY A 207 -40.10 29.00 18.26
CA GLY A 207 -39.24 30.16 18.33
C GLY A 207 -39.92 31.46 18.02
N SER A 208 -39.17 32.53 18.29
CA SER A 208 -39.50 33.92 18.01
C SER A 208 -38.20 34.67 17.74
N LYS A 209 -38.25 36.01 17.70
CA LYS A 209 -37.05 36.85 17.57
C LYS A 209 -35.97 36.60 18.63
N SER A 210 -36.34 36.05 19.80
CA SER A 210 -35.39 35.80 20.90
C SER A 210 -34.61 34.49 20.76
N GLY A 211 -35.01 33.59 19.85
CA GLY A 211 -34.33 32.31 19.62
C GLY A 211 -35.25 31.23 19.10
N CYS A 212 -34.67 30.10 18.71
CA CYS A 212 -35.38 28.91 18.22
C CYS A 212 -34.90 27.67 18.96
N VAL A 213 -35.82 26.74 19.23
CA VAL A 213 -35.59 25.46 19.88
C VAL A 213 -36.06 24.35 18.93
N PHE A 214 -35.22 23.32 18.79
CA PHE A 214 -35.49 22.12 17.98
C PHE A 214 -35.90 20.96 18.89
N GLU A 215 -37.12 20.47 18.74
CA GLU A 215 -37.67 19.33 19.47
C GLU A 215 -37.84 18.14 18.50
N TRP A 216 -36.87 17.22 18.52
CA TRP A 216 -36.90 16.03 17.67
C TRP A 216 -37.91 15.02 18.17
N VAL A 217 -38.79 14.55 17.27
CA VAL A 217 -39.75 13.47 17.57
C VAL A 217 -39.12 12.13 17.22
N THR A 218 -38.46 12.05 16.08
CA THR A 218 -37.69 10.89 15.62
C THR A 218 -36.65 11.32 14.59
N ASP A 219 -35.52 10.63 14.54
CA ASP A 219 -34.62 10.73 13.40
C ASP A 219 -35.33 10.26 12.13
N ALA A 220 -35.06 10.94 11.03
CA ALA A 220 -35.76 10.72 9.78
C ALA A 220 -34.80 10.32 8.68
N SER A 221 -35.02 9.13 8.13
CA SER A 221 -34.45 8.78 6.84
C SER A 221 -35.40 9.20 5.74
N LEU A 222 -34.94 10.14 4.90
CA LEU A 222 -35.62 10.60 3.70
C LEU A 222 -35.41 9.58 2.58
N PRO A 223 -36.45 8.83 2.18
CA PRO A 223 -36.37 7.93 1.04
C PRO A 223 -36.30 8.74 -0.26
N ARG A 224 -35.76 8.12 -1.31
CA ARG A 224 -35.65 8.71 -2.65
C ARG A 224 -37.00 9.27 -3.14
N ASN A 225 -36.99 10.48 -3.71
CA ASN A 225 -38.16 11.15 -4.29
C ASN A 225 -39.32 11.40 -3.31
N LYS A 226 -39.05 11.55 -2.01
CA LYS A 226 -40.08 11.89 -1.03
C LYS A 226 -40.14 13.39 -0.78
N ARG A 227 -41.34 13.84 -0.43
CA ARG A 227 -41.65 15.23 -0.09
C ARG A 227 -41.38 15.47 1.39
N ILE A 228 -40.64 16.52 1.67
CA ILE A 228 -40.56 17.14 3.00
C ILE A 228 -41.54 18.30 3.01
N GLU A 229 -42.37 18.36 4.05
CA GLU A 229 -43.38 19.39 4.24
C GLU A 229 -43.06 20.22 5.50
N PHE A 230 -43.04 21.53 5.34
CA PHE A 230 -42.94 22.47 6.46
C PHE A 230 -44.30 23.13 6.69
N LYS A 231 -44.86 23.01 7.89
CA LYS A 231 -46.18 23.57 8.24
C LYS A 231 -46.08 24.44 9.49
N ILE A 232 -46.80 25.55 9.48
CA ILE A 232 -46.98 26.37 10.68
C ILE A 232 -48.13 25.74 11.47
N ASP A 233 -47.81 25.09 12.58
CA ASP A 233 -48.79 24.38 13.41
C ASP A 233 -49.54 25.34 14.33
N GLN A 234 -48.87 26.41 14.79
CA GLN A 234 -49.49 27.49 15.56
C GLN A 234 -49.03 28.83 15.00
N PHE A 235 -49.97 29.56 14.42
CA PHE A 235 -49.75 30.83 13.77
C PHE A 235 -49.90 32.01 14.74
N HIS A 236 -49.03 33.02 14.61
CA HIS A 236 -49.21 34.32 15.24
C HIS A 236 -49.10 35.45 14.23
N HIS A 237 -49.99 36.46 14.33
CA HIS A 237 -50.12 37.55 13.37
C HIS A 237 -48.89 38.45 13.23
N SER A 238 -47.96 38.41 14.19
CA SER A 238 -46.69 39.14 14.14
C SER A 238 -45.59 38.42 13.34
N LEU A 239 -45.85 37.21 12.83
CA LEU A 239 -44.89 36.46 12.02
C LEU A 239 -44.66 37.18 10.68
N ARG A 240 -43.42 37.59 10.41
CA ARG A 240 -43.03 38.28 9.18
C ARG A 240 -42.18 37.40 8.27
N LYS A 241 -41.28 36.62 8.85
CA LYS A 241 -40.33 35.79 8.11
C LYS A 241 -39.99 34.52 8.88
N VAL A 242 -39.85 33.43 8.15
CA VAL A 242 -39.29 32.17 8.63
C VAL A 242 -38.14 31.82 7.71
N ALA A 243 -37.02 31.31 8.24
CA ALA A 243 -36.02 30.60 7.48
C ALA A 243 -35.59 29.36 8.29
N LEU A 244 -35.39 28.24 7.61
CA LEU A 244 -35.04 26.98 8.24
C LEU A 244 -33.99 26.28 7.40
N THR A 245 -32.86 25.96 8.05
CA THR A 245 -31.73 25.21 7.52
C THR A 245 -31.64 23.86 8.22
N LEU A 246 -31.95 22.79 7.47
CA LEU A 246 -31.76 21.42 7.94
C LEU A 246 -30.53 20.79 7.30
N ILE A 247 -29.61 20.28 8.13
CA ILE A 247 -28.41 19.59 7.68
C ILE A 247 -28.63 18.08 7.75
N GLY A 248 -28.26 17.34 6.71
CA GLY A 248 -28.39 15.89 6.68
C GLY A 248 -27.23 15.21 5.95
N LYS A 249 -27.07 13.91 6.20
CA LYS A 249 -26.02 13.07 5.62
C LYS A 249 -26.59 12.14 4.54
N PHE A 250 -25.85 11.97 3.45
CA PHE A 250 -26.11 10.90 2.49
C PHE A 250 -25.34 9.65 2.91
N PRO A 251 -25.95 8.45 2.96
CA PRO A 251 -25.22 7.22 3.21
C PRO A 251 -24.25 6.98 2.05
N PHE A 252 -23.00 6.64 2.38
CA PHE A 252 -21.99 6.26 1.40
C PHE A 252 -22.38 4.97 0.67
N TYR A 253 -21.78 4.75 -0.51
CA TYR A 253 -21.86 3.47 -1.20
C TYR A 253 -21.37 2.38 -0.24
N ASP A 254 -22.21 1.37 0.01
CA ASP A 254 -21.72 0.08 0.45
C ASP A 254 -21.07 -0.56 -0.78
N MET A 255 -19.75 -0.43 -0.89
CA MET A 255 -18.95 -1.11 -1.92
C MET A 255 -18.73 -2.55 -1.45
N GLY A 256 -19.83 -3.29 -1.29
CA GLY A 256 -19.81 -4.74 -1.07
C GLY A 256 -19.28 -5.49 -2.28
#